data_AF-A0A6G8ID81-F1
#
_entry.id   AF-A0A6G8ID81-F1
#
_cell.length_a   1.000
_cell.length_b   1.000
_cell.length_c   1.000
_cell.angle_alpha   90.00
_cell.angle_beta   90.00
_cell.angle_gamma   90.00
#
_symmetry.space_group_name_H-M   'P 1'
#
loop_
_entity.id
_entity.type
_entity.pdbx_description
1 polymer ?
#
loop_
_entity_poly.entity_id
_entity_poly.type
_entity_poly.pdbx_seq_one_letter_code
_entity_poly.pdbx_strand_id
1 'polypeptide(L)'
;MTEAQASAAITGRRKRRGSTLGLVLLMAAGLIWWNWQTLCIWAHFVHPFASPRVVFDADKAATLSAERRAEFERELFKEVYMWNTWSRRYNAPDGLVQREARWRAMAAEGFELAYLSLTVFEPSTVQVHNPLPALNRLQTLARQGDAGAMCLFSAISVMLPTRPGVDWSRLRAQARDWMQKGAYLGHPDCFIQLGGRLRTGNDGFRQDVARGTDLLIKALRAGYLRAAGSFWSDIDRQGLDSARNRRLVYCWGYQMAQYESSDADLSLRVYRNQAPREQQAALDDERNQLRRWHPALDECIALNNATPGE
;
A
#
# COMPACT_ATOMS: atom_id res chain seq x y z
N MET A 1 -36.43 71.03 -21.25
CA MET A 1 -35.96 70.06 -20.22
C MET A 1 -35.65 70.86 -18.97
N THR A 2 -36.35 70.59 -17.86
CA THR A 2 -36.38 71.41 -16.64
C THR A 2 -35.31 70.94 -15.62
N GLU A 3 -34.99 71.75 -14.60
CA GLU A 3 -34.10 71.36 -13.48
C GLU A 3 -34.43 69.97 -12.90
N ALA A 4 -35.72 69.59 -12.91
CA ALA A 4 -36.18 68.26 -12.50
C ALA A 4 -35.60 67.10 -13.33
N GLN A 5 -35.42 67.28 -14.64
CA GLN A 5 -34.86 66.25 -15.52
C GLN A 5 -33.33 66.12 -15.37
N ALA A 6 -32.63 67.20 -15.02
CA ALA A 6 -31.21 67.15 -14.67
C ALA A 6 -30.99 66.44 -13.32
N SER A 7 -31.82 66.72 -12.31
CA SER A 7 -31.75 66.08 -10.99
C SER A 7 -32.01 64.56 -11.06
N ALA A 8 -32.99 64.13 -11.86
CA ALA A 8 -33.29 62.71 -12.10
C ALA A 8 -32.14 61.96 -12.81
N ALA A 9 -31.46 62.61 -13.76
CA ALA A 9 -30.30 62.04 -14.45
C ALA A 9 -29.08 61.87 -13.51
N ILE A 10 -28.86 62.81 -12.60
CA ILE A 10 -27.77 62.76 -11.61
C ILE A 10 -28.03 61.67 -10.57
N THR A 11 -29.25 61.57 -10.03
CA THR A 11 -29.63 60.50 -9.08
C THR A 11 -29.58 59.11 -9.72
N GLY A 12 -30.02 58.97 -10.97
CA GLY A 12 -29.91 57.72 -11.72
C GLY A 12 -28.45 57.26 -11.94
N ARG A 13 -27.54 58.18 -12.29
CA ARG A 13 -26.10 57.89 -12.42
C ARG A 13 -25.47 57.52 -11.07
N ARG A 14 -25.86 58.17 -9.98
CA ARG A 14 -25.35 57.88 -8.63
C ARG A 14 -25.79 56.49 -8.15
N LYS A 15 -27.06 56.11 -8.40
CA LYS A 15 -27.59 54.78 -8.09
C LYS A 15 -26.91 53.68 -8.92
N ARG A 16 -26.71 53.90 -10.23
CA ARG A 16 -25.95 52.96 -11.09
C ARG A 16 -24.50 52.80 -10.63
N ARG A 17 -23.78 53.90 -10.32
CA ARG A 17 -22.40 53.83 -9.80
C ARG A 17 -22.31 53.09 -8.47
N GLY A 18 -23.27 53.29 -7.57
CA GLY A 18 -23.34 52.54 -6.32
C GLY A 18 -23.53 51.03 -6.53
N SER A 19 -24.41 50.64 -7.46
CA SER A 19 -24.62 49.21 -7.78
C SER A 19 -23.40 48.56 -8.44
N THR A 20 -22.69 49.24 -9.34
CA THR A 20 -21.47 48.68 -9.95
C THR A 20 -20.35 48.54 -8.92
N LEU A 21 -20.17 49.53 -8.05
CA LEU A 21 -19.13 49.46 -7.00
C LEU A 21 -19.42 48.33 -6.00
N GLY A 22 -20.69 48.16 -5.60
CA GLY A 22 -21.09 47.05 -4.73
C GLY A 22 -20.82 45.68 -5.36
N LEU A 23 -21.12 45.50 -6.65
CA LEU A 23 -20.85 44.26 -7.37
C LEU A 23 -19.34 43.97 -7.46
N VAL A 24 -18.52 44.98 -7.77
CA VAL A 24 -17.06 44.83 -7.85
C VAL A 24 -16.47 44.43 -6.49
N LEU A 25 -16.92 45.03 -5.40
CA LEU A 25 -16.46 44.69 -4.04
C LEU A 25 -16.85 43.25 -3.64
N LEU A 26 -18.07 42.82 -3.98
CA LEU A 26 -18.50 41.43 -3.74
C LEU A 26 -17.68 40.42 -4.53
N MET A 27 -17.38 40.69 -5.81
CA MET A 27 -16.50 39.83 -6.61
C MET A 27 -15.08 39.77 -6.05
N ALA A 28 -14.53 40.91 -5.62
CA ALA A 28 -13.20 40.95 -4.99
C ALA A 28 -13.16 40.14 -3.68
N ALA A 29 -14.18 40.28 -2.82
CA ALA A 29 -14.29 39.51 -1.58
C ALA A 29 -14.41 38.00 -1.87
N GLY A 30 -15.20 37.60 -2.88
CA GLY A 30 -15.31 36.22 -3.32
C GLY A 30 -13.98 35.64 -3.82
N LEU A 31 -13.21 36.39 -4.61
CA LEU A 31 -11.88 35.98 -5.09
C LEU A 31 -10.86 35.87 -3.95
N ILE A 32 -10.88 36.79 -2.98
CA ILE A 32 -10.01 36.73 -1.79
C ILE A 32 -10.36 35.48 -0.97
N TRP A 33 -11.65 35.22 -0.72
CA TRP A 33 -12.09 34.03 0.00
C TRP A 33 -11.67 32.74 -0.72
N TRP A 34 -11.86 32.67 -2.05
CA TRP A 34 -11.45 31.52 -2.85
C TRP A 34 -9.93 31.29 -2.80
N ASN A 35 -9.13 32.34 -2.94
CA ASN A 35 -7.68 32.25 -2.82
C ASN A 35 -7.23 31.86 -1.42
N TRP A 36 -7.89 32.36 -0.37
CA TRP A 36 -7.61 31.98 1.01
C TRP A 36 -7.88 30.50 1.26
N GLN A 37 -9.02 29.97 0.81
CA GLN A 37 -9.33 28.55 0.89
C GLN A 37 -8.28 27.71 0.14
N THR A 38 -7.88 28.15 -1.05
CA THR A 38 -6.84 27.49 -1.84
C THR A 38 -5.49 27.49 -1.10
N LEU A 39 -5.11 28.60 -0.47
CA LEU A 39 -3.90 28.71 0.35
C LEU A 39 -3.96 27.85 1.62
N CYS A 40 -5.10 27.78 2.30
CA CYS A 40 -5.28 26.90 3.45
C CYS A 40 -5.20 25.42 3.05
N ILE A 41 -5.81 25.04 1.92
CA ILE A 41 -5.67 23.72 1.32
C ILE A 41 -4.20 23.46 0.99
N TRP A 42 -3.54 24.38 0.28
CA TRP A 42 -2.12 24.25 -0.08
C TRP A 42 -1.22 24.14 1.16
N ALA A 43 -1.43 24.94 2.19
CA ALA A 43 -0.67 24.90 3.44
C ALA A 43 -0.96 23.62 4.26
N HIS A 44 -2.15 23.04 4.11
CA HIS A 44 -2.50 21.76 4.74
C HIS A 44 -1.85 20.57 4.02
N PHE A 45 -1.75 20.62 2.68
CA PHE A 45 -1.21 19.53 1.87
C PHE A 45 0.29 19.64 1.57
N VAL A 46 0.84 20.84 1.55
CA VAL A 46 2.28 21.06 1.42
C VAL A 46 2.81 21.24 2.82
N HIS A 47 3.35 20.16 3.38
CA HIS A 47 4.22 20.23 4.55
C HIS A 47 5.54 20.88 4.10
N PRO A 48 5.78 22.19 4.33
CA PRO A 48 6.93 22.89 3.76
C PRO A 48 8.24 22.52 4.47
N PHE A 49 8.18 21.69 5.50
CA PHE A 49 9.35 21.22 6.23
C PHE A 49 9.68 19.82 5.73
N ALA A 50 10.72 19.73 4.89
CA ALA A 50 11.42 18.49 4.69
C ALA A 50 11.68 17.90 6.08
N SER A 51 11.11 16.73 6.33
CA SER A 51 11.25 16.12 7.63
C SER A 51 12.75 15.96 7.97
N PRO A 52 13.15 16.16 9.25
CA PRO A 52 14.53 15.99 9.64
C PRO A 52 15.08 14.65 9.13
N ARG A 53 16.23 14.70 8.45
CA ARG A 53 16.89 13.48 8.01
C ARG A 53 17.23 12.64 9.24
N VAL A 54 16.75 11.40 9.24
CA VAL A 54 17.08 10.44 10.30
C VAL A 54 18.58 10.17 10.20
N VAL A 55 19.30 10.34 11.30
CA VAL A 55 20.69 9.89 11.43
C VAL A 55 20.64 8.48 11.99
N PHE A 56 21.30 7.53 11.32
CA PHE A 56 21.37 6.16 11.80
C PHE A 56 22.42 6.03 12.89
N ASP A 57 22.02 5.49 14.04
CA ASP A 57 22.88 5.25 15.19
C ASP A 57 23.33 3.79 15.20
N ALA A 58 24.58 3.55 14.79
CA ALA A 58 25.16 2.22 14.69
C ALA A 58 25.41 1.57 16.06
N ASP A 59 25.71 2.37 17.08
CA ASP A 59 25.93 1.88 18.44
C ASP A 59 24.61 1.37 19.01
N LYS A 60 23.52 2.12 18.79
CA LYS A 60 22.19 1.66 19.18
C LYS A 60 21.75 0.42 18.42
N ALA A 61 22.04 0.33 17.13
CA ALA A 61 21.77 -0.86 16.34
C ALA A 61 22.47 -2.11 16.89
N ALA A 62 23.70 -1.97 17.39
CA ALA A 62 24.45 -3.07 18.00
C ALA A 62 23.81 -3.57 19.32
N THR A 63 23.01 -2.73 19.99
CA THR A 63 22.31 -3.09 21.24
C THR A 63 20.90 -3.67 21.02
N LEU A 64 20.40 -3.69 19.77
CA LEU A 64 19.04 -4.15 19.47
C LEU A 64 18.94 -5.67 19.64
N SER A 65 18.07 -6.13 20.55
CA SER A 65 17.87 -7.56 20.76
C SER A 65 17.31 -8.25 19.52
N ALA A 66 17.63 -9.54 19.35
CA ALA A 66 17.13 -10.33 18.22
C ALA A 66 15.59 -10.40 18.18
N GLU A 67 14.95 -10.47 19.35
CA GLU A 67 13.48 -10.48 19.48
C GLU A 67 12.87 -9.15 19.01
N ARG A 68 13.41 -8.02 19.49
CA ARG A 68 12.93 -6.69 19.10
C ARG A 68 13.16 -6.42 17.62
N ARG A 69 14.31 -6.85 17.10
CA ARG A 69 14.61 -6.82 15.67
C ARG A 69 13.59 -7.63 14.86
N ALA A 70 13.26 -8.85 15.28
CA ALA A 70 12.28 -9.69 14.59
C ALA A 70 10.86 -9.08 14.63
N GLU A 71 10.48 -8.42 15.73
CA GLU A 71 9.23 -7.67 15.83
C GLU A 71 9.18 -6.52 14.80
N PHE A 72 10.22 -5.70 14.75
CA PHE A 72 10.31 -4.61 13.78
C PHE A 72 10.37 -5.10 12.34
N GLU A 73 11.03 -6.21 12.08
CA GLU A 73 11.07 -6.83 10.76
C GLU A 73 9.67 -7.26 10.32
N ARG A 74 8.92 -7.96 11.18
CA ARG A 74 7.51 -8.29 10.91
C ARG A 74 6.66 -7.05 10.66
N GLU A 75 6.87 -5.99 11.42
CA GLU A 75 6.13 -4.74 11.25
C GLU A 75 6.48 -4.03 9.93
N LEU A 76 7.77 -3.87 9.62
CA LEU A 76 8.24 -3.19 8.43
C LEU A 76 7.75 -3.91 7.16
N PHE A 77 7.95 -5.23 7.07
CA PHE A 77 7.57 -5.99 5.89
C PHE A 77 6.05 -6.08 5.69
N LYS A 78 5.26 -5.84 6.75
CA LYS A 78 3.82 -5.66 6.63
C LYS A 78 3.42 -4.31 5.99
N GLU A 79 4.31 -3.34 5.92
CA GLU A 79 3.92 -1.99 5.52
C GLU A 79 4.70 -1.50 4.31
N VAL A 80 5.89 -2.06 4.06
CA VAL A 80 6.78 -1.58 3.01
C VAL A 80 6.18 -1.71 1.61
N TYR A 81 5.35 -2.72 1.36
CA TYR A 81 4.67 -2.90 0.07
C TYR A 81 3.50 -1.94 -0.17
N MET A 82 2.97 -1.36 0.90
CA MET A 82 1.90 -0.37 0.85
C MET A 82 2.42 1.01 1.24
N TRP A 83 3.73 1.26 1.14
CA TRP A 83 4.38 2.45 1.70
C TRP A 83 3.73 3.77 1.28
N ASN A 84 3.15 3.83 0.08
CA ASN A 84 2.46 4.99 -0.51
C ASN A 84 0.93 4.87 -0.54
N THR A 85 0.37 3.81 0.03
CA THR A 85 -1.08 3.58 0.09
C THR A 85 -1.54 3.34 1.52
N TRP A 86 -2.85 3.22 1.67
CA TRP A 86 -3.50 2.97 2.95
C TRP A 86 -3.33 1.49 3.28
N SER A 87 -3.05 1.20 4.55
CA SER A 87 -3.10 -0.16 5.10
C SER A 87 -4.16 -0.22 6.18
N ARG A 88 -4.51 -1.42 6.68
CA ARG A 88 -5.45 -1.50 7.80
C ARG A 88 -4.96 -0.76 9.05
N ARG A 89 -3.64 -0.73 9.27
CA ARG A 89 -3.02 0.00 10.39
C ARG A 89 -3.01 1.51 10.17
N TYR A 90 -2.82 1.93 8.92
CA TYR A 90 -2.68 3.34 8.54
C TYR A 90 -3.79 3.72 7.55
N ASN A 91 -5.05 3.60 7.99
CA ASN A 91 -6.24 3.87 7.19
C ASN A 91 -6.93 5.22 7.53
N ALA A 92 -6.25 6.10 8.26
CA ALA A 92 -6.72 7.45 8.57
C ALA A 92 -6.16 8.47 7.57
N PRO A 93 -6.75 9.67 7.43
CA PRO A 93 -6.22 10.75 6.57
C PRO A 93 -4.73 11.07 6.75
N ASP A 94 -4.21 10.90 7.97
CA ASP A 94 -2.81 11.10 8.34
C ASP A 94 -2.01 9.77 8.42
N GLY A 95 -2.56 8.66 7.92
CA GLY A 95 -1.97 7.33 8.05
C GLY A 95 -0.55 7.22 7.48
N LEU A 96 -0.27 7.90 6.36
CA LEU A 96 1.07 7.93 5.78
C LEU A 96 2.09 8.65 6.68
N VAL A 97 1.67 9.73 7.35
CA VAL A 97 2.48 10.46 8.33
C VAL A 97 2.75 9.57 9.55
N GLN A 98 1.73 8.87 10.05
CA GLN A 98 1.89 7.92 11.15
C GLN A 98 2.83 6.76 10.79
N ARG A 99 2.74 6.21 9.57
CA ARG A 99 3.65 5.18 9.08
C ARG A 99 5.09 5.65 9.08
N GLU A 100 5.34 6.83 8.49
CA GLU A 100 6.69 7.41 8.45
C GLU A 100 7.23 7.65 9.87
N ALA A 101 6.43 8.25 10.76
CA ALA A 101 6.81 8.47 12.15
C ALA A 101 7.16 7.14 12.86
N ARG A 102 6.39 6.09 12.61
CA ARG A 102 6.68 4.77 13.18
C ARG A 102 7.96 4.16 12.62
N TRP A 103 8.22 4.26 11.32
CA TRP A 103 9.48 3.81 10.73
C TRP A 103 10.68 4.61 11.27
N ARG A 104 10.50 5.90 11.54
CA ARG A 104 11.52 6.73 12.19
C ARG A 104 11.79 6.28 13.62
N ALA A 105 10.75 5.94 14.38
CA ALA A 105 10.92 5.40 15.73
C ALA A 105 11.71 4.09 15.70
N MET A 106 11.39 3.16 14.78
CA MET A 106 12.15 1.92 14.60
C MET A 106 13.61 2.19 14.26
N ALA A 107 13.88 3.09 13.31
CA ALA A 107 15.24 3.48 12.93
C ALA A 107 16.00 4.13 14.10
N ALA A 108 15.33 5.02 14.85
CA ALA A 108 15.87 5.66 16.04
C ALA A 108 16.08 4.67 17.19
N GLU A 109 15.47 3.50 17.18
CA GLU A 109 15.74 2.38 18.09
C GLU A 109 16.90 1.48 17.60
N GLY A 110 17.53 1.80 16.46
CA GLY A 110 18.64 1.03 15.90
C GLY A 110 18.25 0.02 14.82
N PHE A 111 16.98 -0.01 14.37
CA PHE A 111 16.56 -0.94 13.33
C PHE A 111 16.95 -0.44 11.93
N GLU A 112 18.07 -0.96 11.42
CA GLU A 112 18.68 -0.50 10.18
C GLU A 112 17.78 -0.64 8.95
N LEU A 113 16.96 -1.69 8.84
CA LEU A 113 16.11 -1.89 7.66
C LEU A 113 15.02 -0.82 7.53
N ALA A 114 14.49 -0.30 8.64
CA ALA A 114 13.56 0.83 8.62
C ALA A 114 14.28 2.13 8.21
N TYR A 115 15.50 2.35 8.72
CA TYR A 115 16.34 3.46 8.29
C TYR A 115 16.58 3.43 6.78
N LEU A 116 17.03 2.29 6.24
CA LEU A 116 17.29 2.13 4.81
C LEU A 116 16.02 2.30 3.97
N SER A 117 14.88 1.81 4.46
CA SER A 117 13.57 2.03 3.81
C SER A 117 13.23 3.52 3.74
N LEU A 118 13.46 4.29 4.82
CA LEU A 118 13.24 5.74 4.85
C LEU A 118 14.21 6.53 3.95
N THR A 119 15.39 5.98 3.66
CA THR A 119 16.30 6.62 2.69
C THR A 119 15.86 6.45 1.24
N VAL A 120 14.88 5.57 0.99
CA VAL A 120 14.34 5.26 -0.34
C VAL A 120 12.92 5.81 -0.46
N PHE A 121 12.10 5.61 0.55
CA PHE A 121 10.68 5.95 0.59
C PHE A 121 10.41 7.00 1.65
N GLU A 122 9.68 8.04 1.28
CA GLU A 122 9.14 9.03 2.21
C GLU A 122 7.61 8.93 2.19
N PRO A 123 7.01 8.07 3.03
CA PRO A 123 5.58 7.78 2.98
C PRO A 123 4.71 9.02 3.06
N SER A 124 5.03 9.99 3.93
CA SER A 124 4.20 11.17 4.18
C SER A 124 4.02 12.06 2.95
N THR A 125 5.06 12.17 2.12
CA THR A 125 5.06 12.98 0.90
C THR A 125 4.94 12.14 -0.38
N VAL A 126 4.86 10.82 -0.24
CA VAL A 126 4.85 9.85 -1.34
C VAL A 126 6.07 10.03 -2.28
N GLN A 127 7.20 10.45 -1.72
CA GLN A 127 8.43 10.65 -2.49
C GLN A 127 9.32 9.41 -2.49
N VAL A 128 10.06 9.26 -3.59
CA VAL A 128 11.04 8.19 -3.77
C VAL A 128 12.39 8.79 -4.12
N HIS A 129 13.36 8.51 -3.26
CA HIS A 129 14.74 8.99 -3.35
C HIS A 129 15.62 8.04 -4.19
N ASN A 130 16.89 8.41 -4.39
CA ASN A 130 17.85 7.53 -5.09
C ASN A 130 18.06 6.24 -4.28
N PRO A 131 17.71 5.06 -4.81
CA PRO A 131 17.77 3.82 -4.04
C PRO A 131 19.18 3.23 -3.94
N LEU A 132 20.14 3.67 -4.77
CA LEU A 132 21.44 3.02 -4.89
C LEU A 132 22.25 2.95 -3.58
N PRO A 133 22.33 4.01 -2.75
CA PRO A 133 23.02 3.92 -1.47
C PRO A 133 22.40 2.86 -0.54
N ALA A 134 21.07 2.83 -0.46
CA ALA A 134 20.35 1.86 0.36
C ALA A 134 20.54 0.43 -0.15
N LEU A 135 20.39 0.21 -1.46
CA LEU A 135 20.59 -1.10 -2.08
C LEU A 135 22.02 -1.61 -1.92
N ASN A 136 23.03 -0.74 -2.01
CA ASN A 136 24.42 -1.11 -1.74
C ASN A 136 24.62 -1.55 -0.29
N ARG A 137 24.02 -0.83 0.68
CA ARG A 137 24.09 -1.21 2.09
C ARG A 137 23.36 -2.52 2.36
N LEU A 138 22.16 -2.71 1.80
CA LEU A 138 21.42 -3.97 1.88
C LEU A 138 22.20 -5.14 1.29
N GLN A 139 22.95 -4.92 0.21
CA GLN A 139 23.81 -5.94 -0.37
C GLN A 139 24.96 -6.34 0.58
N THR A 140 25.54 -5.38 1.31
CA THR A 140 26.55 -5.66 2.33
C THR A 140 25.97 -6.50 3.48
N LEU A 141 24.79 -6.11 4.00
CA LEU A 141 24.09 -6.87 5.04
C LEU A 141 23.71 -8.28 4.56
N ALA A 142 23.21 -8.41 3.33
CA ALA A 142 22.88 -9.70 2.72
C ALA A 142 24.11 -10.62 2.61
N ARG A 143 25.29 -10.08 2.25
CA ARG A 143 26.55 -10.86 2.24
C ARG A 143 26.97 -11.32 3.64
N GLN A 144 26.55 -10.61 4.69
CA GLN A 144 26.77 -10.97 6.10
C GLN A 144 25.74 -11.98 6.62
N GLY A 145 24.79 -12.44 5.77
CA GLY A 145 23.78 -13.43 6.13
C GLY A 145 22.47 -12.85 6.64
N ASP A 146 22.27 -11.54 6.55
CA ASP A 146 21.02 -10.88 6.95
C ASP A 146 19.88 -11.19 5.97
N ALA A 147 18.99 -12.10 6.37
CA ALA A 147 17.88 -12.53 5.54
C ALA A 147 16.84 -11.42 5.30
N GLY A 148 16.63 -10.53 6.29
CA GLY A 148 15.77 -9.36 6.13
C GLY A 148 16.31 -8.41 5.06
N ALA A 149 17.62 -8.15 5.06
CA ALA A 149 18.25 -7.33 4.02
C ALA A 149 18.12 -7.96 2.63
N MET A 150 18.24 -9.28 2.50
CA MET A 150 18.03 -10.00 1.25
C MET A 150 16.62 -9.76 0.69
N CYS A 151 15.60 -9.86 1.56
CA CYS A 151 14.21 -9.68 1.14
C CYS A 151 13.86 -8.22 0.86
N LEU A 152 14.37 -7.28 1.67
CA LEU A 152 14.14 -5.84 1.47
C LEU A 152 14.82 -5.34 0.20
N PHE A 153 16.02 -5.84 -0.14
CA PHE A 153 16.67 -5.53 -1.42
C PHE A 153 15.76 -5.90 -2.58
N SER A 154 15.19 -7.11 -2.55
CA SER A 154 14.26 -7.57 -3.57
C SER A 154 12.97 -6.74 -3.60
N ALA A 155 12.40 -6.43 -2.43
CA ALA A 155 11.20 -5.62 -2.31
C ALA A 155 11.38 -4.24 -2.96
N ILE A 156 12.44 -3.50 -2.60
CA ILE A 156 12.76 -2.18 -3.16
C ILE A 156 12.98 -2.27 -4.68
N SER A 157 13.75 -3.25 -5.14
CA SER A 157 14.10 -3.38 -6.56
C SER A 157 12.90 -3.64 -7.47
N VAL A 158 11.83 -4.23 -6.91
CA VAL A 158 10.60 -4.57 -7.64
C VAL A 158 9.55 -3.47 -7.54
N MET A 159 9.47 -2.78 -6.40
CA MET A 159 8.47 -1.72 -6.18
C MET A 159 8.78 -0.43 -6.94
N LEU A 160 10.05 -0.18 -7.27
CA LEU A 160 10.44 1.07 -7.92
C LEU A 160 10.26 1.00 -9.44
N PRO A 161 9.72 2.08 -10.06
CA PRO A 161 9.69 2.17 -11.51
C PRO A 161 11.12 2.32 -12.05
N THR A 162 11.31 1.91 -13.31
CA THR A 162 12.60 2.13 -13.99
C THR A 162 12.86 3.63 -14.15
N ARG A 163 14.06 4.04 -13.76
CA ARG A 163 14.59 5.42 -13.84
C ARG A 163 15.88 5.45 -14.66
N PRO A 164 16.12 6.51 -15.46
CA PRO A 164 17.40 6.72 -16.14
C PRO A 164 18.57 6.71 -15.17
N GLY A 165 19.74 6.25 -15.64
CA GLY A 165 20.97 6.23 -14.85
C GLY A 165 21.07 5.09 -13.83
N VAL A 166 20.09 4.18 -13.77
CA VAL A 166 20.12 2.99 -12.93
C VAL A 166 19.98 1.74 -13.80
N ASP A 167 20.92 0.79 -13.64
CA ASP A 167 20.86 -0.51 -14.29
C ASP A 167 19.88 -1.45 -13.58
N TRP A 168 18.60 -1.31 -13.90
CA TRP A 168 17.52 -2.11 -13.33
C TRP A 168 17.58 -3.58 -13.71
N SER A 169 18.16 -3.92 -14.87
CA SER A 169 18.31 -5.32 -15.29
C SER A 169 19.22 -6.06 -14.31
N ARG A 170 20.39 -5.47 -14.02
CA ARG A 170 21.33 -6.00 -13.04
C ARG A 170 20.74 -6.06 -11.63
N LEU A 171 20.06 -5.01 -11.18
CA LEU A 171 19.45 -5.00 -9.84
C LEU A 171 18.35 -6.05 -9.69
N ARG A 172 17.52 -6.27 -10.72
CA ARG A 172 16.49 -7.33 -10.69
C ARG A 172 17.12 -8.72 -10.69
N ALA A 173 18.20 -8.94 -11.44
CA ALA A 173 18.93 -10.21 -11.36
C ALA A 173 19.46 -10.48 -9.95
N GLN A 174 20.09 -9.48 -9.31
CA GLN A 174 20.55 -9.59 -7.93
C GLN A 174 19.38 -9.79 -6.94
N ALA A 175 18.25 -9.12 -7.16
CA ALA A 175 17.05 -9.29 -6.34
C ALA A 175 16.55 -10.74 -6.37
N ARG A 176 16.57 -11.40 -7.54
CA ARG A 176 16.21 -12.82 -7.64
C ARG A 176 17.14 -13.73 -6.87
N ASP A 177 18.44 -13.47 -6.92
CA ASP A 177 19.44 -14.26 -6.19
C ASP A 177 19.29 -14.09 -4.67
N TRP A 178 19.12 -12.84 -4.21
CA TRP A 178 18.92 -12.55 -2.80
C TRP A 178 17.60 -13.09 -2.27
N MET A 179 16.51 -12.92 -3.02
CA MET A 179 15.21 -13.48 -2.66
C MET A 179 15.28 -15.00 -2.47
N GLN A 180 15.95 -15.73 -3.37
CA GLN A 180 16.13 -17.18 -3.23
C GLN A 180 16.94 -17.54 -1.99
N LYS A 181 18.02 -16.81 -1.70
CA LYS A 181 18.85 -17.01 -0.50
C LYS A 181 18.09 -16.68 0.79
N GLY A 182 17.35 -15.58 0.83
CA GLY A 182 16.54 -15.20 1.98
C GLY A 182 15.40 -16.19 2.23
N ALA A 183 14.79 -16.72 1.18
CA ALA A 183 13.83 -17.82 1.30
C ALA A 183 14.50 -19.10 1.82
N TYR A 184 15.70 -19.44 1.34
CA TYR A 184 16.46 -20.57 1.87
C TYR A 184 16.77 -20.43 3.37
N LEU A 185 17.07 -19.21 3.83
CA LEU A 185 17.25 -18.88 5.25
C LEU A 185 15.94 -18.76 6.05
N GLY A 186 14.79 -18.98 5.41
CA GLY A 186 13.50 -19.05 6.08
C GLY A 186 12.79 -17.71 6.29
N HIS A 187 13.23 -16.62 5.67
CA HIS A 187 12.59 -15.32 5.87
C HIS A 187 11.20 -15.26 5.20
N PRO A 188 10.11 -15.00 5.95
CA PRO A 188 8.75 -15.08 5.44
C PRO A 188 8.44 -14.17 4.25
N ASP A 189 8.99 -12.96 4.22
CA ASP A 189 8.75 -12.07 3.08
C ASP A 189 9.35 -12.62 1.77
N CYS A 190 10.55 -13.23 1.83
CA CYS A 190 11.12 -13.88 0.66
C CYS A 190 10.32 -15.13 0.25
N PHE A 191 9.71 -15.85 1.20
CA PHE A 191 8.74 -16.89 0.86
C PHE A 191 7.57 -16.35 0.04
N ILE A 192 7.03 -15.17 0.39
CA ILE A 192 5.96 -14.55 -0.40
C ILE A 192 6.45 -14.21 -1.81
N GLN A 193 7.58 -13.51 -1.89
CA GLN A 193 8.11 -13.04 -3.16
C GLN A 193 8.49 -14.19 -4.10
N LEU A 194 9.12 -15.25 -3.58
CA LEU A 194 9.50 -16.43 -4.35
C LEU A 194 8.28 -17.31 -4.65
N GLY A 195 7.40 -17.51 -3.68
CA GLY A 195 6.22 -18.35 -3.82
C GLY A 195 5.27 -17.86 -4.90
N GLY A 196 4.99 -16.56 -4.95
CA GLY A 196 4.17 -15.95 -6.00
C GLY A 196 4.78 -16.10 -7.41
N ARG A 197 6.12 -15.97 -7.52
CA ARG A 197 6.82 -16.13 -8.81
C ARG A 197 6.84 -17.58 -9.28
N LEU A 198 7.05 -18.54 -8.38
CA LEU A 198 6.98 -19.96 -8.70
C LEU A 198 5.57 -20.38 -9.10
N ARG A 199 4.52 -19.84 -8.47
CA ARG A 199 3.14 -20.15 -8.89
C ARG A 199 2.79 -19.63 -10.28
N THR A 200 3.33 -18.48 -10.66
CA THR A 200 3.00 -17.84 -11.94
C THR A 200 4.00 -18.14 -13.06
N GLY A 201 5.21 -18.59 -12.74
CA GLY A 201 6.29 -18.80 -13.72
C GLY A 201 6.82 -17.50 -14.33
N ASN A 202 6.82 -16.40 -13.57
CA ASN A 202 7.25 -15.08 -14.05
C ASN A 202 8.66 -14.69 -13.54
N ASP A 203 9.17 -13.54 -13.99
CA ASP A 203 10.47 -12.98 -13.56
C ASP A 203 11.64 -13.98 -13.71
N GLY A 204 11.63 -14.79 -14.78
CA GLY A 204 12.67 -15.78 -15.07
C GLY A 204 12.59 -17.07 -14.25
N PHE A 205 11.54 -17.28 -13.46
CA PHE A 205 11.31 -18.54 -12.75
C PHE A 205 10.46 -19.50 -13.57
N ARG A 206 10.81 -20.79 -13.58
CA ARG A 206 9.92 -21.83 -14.10
C ARG A 206 8.75 -22.02 -13.14
N GLN A 207 7.55 -22.22 -13.69
CA GLN A 207 6.38 -22.49 -12.87
C GLN A 207 6.55 -23.77 -12.04
N ASP A 208 6.27 -23.68 -10.75
CA ASP A 208 6.21 -24.76 -9.77
C ASP A 208 5.15 -24.39 -8.72
N VAL A 209 3.90 -24.76 -9.01
CA VAL A 209 2.75 -24.39 -8.19
C VAL A 209 2.83 -25.04 -6.80
N ALA A 210 3.32 -26.27 -6.69
CA ALA A 210 3.39 -27.00 -5.44
C ALA A 210 4.39 -26.32 -4.48
N ARG A 211 5.62 -26.08 -4.95
CA ARG A 211 6.64 -25.39 -4.15
C ARG A 211 6.23 -23.95 -3.85
N GLY A 212 5.65 -23.24 -4.81
CA GLY A 212 5.20 -21.87 -4.60
C GLY A 212 4.09 -21.78 -3.55
N THR A 213 3.17 -22.74 -3.54
CA THR A 213 2.10 -22.84 -2.53
C THR A 213 2.65 -23.14 -1.14
N ASP A 214 3.58 -24.08 -1.01
CA ASP A 214 4.22 -24.41 0.27
C ASP A 214 4.91 -23.17 0.89
N LEU A 215 5.66 -22.41 0.08
CA LEU A 215 6.31 -21.18 0.56
C LEU A 215 5.27 -20.14 1.05
N LEU A 216 4.20 -19.91 0.31
CA LEU A 216 3.16 -18.96 0.72
C LEU A 216 2.45 -19.40 2.01
N ILE A 217 2.18 -20.70 2.19
CA ILE A 217 1.62 -21.23 3.43
C ILE A 217 2.59 -21.02 4.60
N LYS A 218 3.89 -21.24 4.41
CA LYS A 218 4.91 -20.96 5.44
C LYS A 218 4.91 -19.48 5.83
N ALA A 219 4.79 -18.56 4.86
CA ALA A 219 4.66 -17.14 5.14
C ALA A 219 3.38 -16.80 5.93
N LEU A 220 2.25 -17.38 5.55
CA LEU A 220 0.97 -17.20 6.25
C LEU A 220 1.06 -17.67 7.71
N ARG A 221 1.64 -18.85 7.94
CA ARG A 221 1.87 -19.40 9.29
C ARG A 221 2.83 -18.55 10.13
N ALA A 222 3.74 -17.82 9.49
CA ALA A 222 4.60 -16.84 10.14
C ALA A 222 3.91 -15.47 10.37
N GLY A 223 2.62 -15.32 10.03
CA GLY A 223 1.83 -14.10 10.24
C GLY A 223 1.98 -13.04 9.15
N TYR A 224 2.54 -13.40 7.98
CA TYR A 224 2.67 -12.51 6.83
C TYR A 224 1.45 -12.69 5.91
N LEU A 225 0.31 -12.14 6.33
CA LEU A 225 -0.99 -12.35 5.69
C LEU A 225 -1.10 -11.84 4.25
N ARG A 226 -0.17 -10.98 3.81
CA ARG A 226 -0.02 -10.58 2.40
C ARG A 226 0.11 -11.77 1.43
N ALA A 227 0.64 -12.92 1.89
CA ALA A 227 0.69 -14.13 1.05
C ALA A 227 -0.70 -14.60 0.57
N ALA A 228 -1.77 -14.30 1.30
CA ALA A 228 -3.14 -14.62 0.91
C ALA A 228 -3.52 -13.96 -0.43
N GLY A 229 -2.91 -12.81 -0.77
CA GLY A 229 -3.11 -12.11 -2.04
C GLY A 229 -2.76 -12.93 -3.28
N SER A 230 -1.76 -13.81 -3.19
CA SER A 230 -1.46 -14.72 -4.28
C SER A 230 -2.57 -15.74 -4.50
N PHE A 231 -3.16 -16.28 -3.43
CA PHE A 231 -4.29 -17.22 -3.56
C PHE A 231 -5.56 -16.50 -4.03
N TRP A 232 -5.87 -15.35 -3.45
CA TRP A 232 -7.02 -14.54 -3.84
C TRP A 232 -6.94 -14.18 -5.33
N SER A 233 -5.80 -13.67 -5.81
CA SER A 233 -5.62 -13.31 -7.23
C SER A 233 -5.72 -14.52 -8.16
N ASP A 234 -5.23 -15.69 -7.73
CA ASP A 234 -5.31 -16.90 -8.53
C ASP A 234 -6.75 -17.40 -8.69
N ILE A 235 -7.58 -17.29 -7.64
CA ILE A 235 -9.00 -17.66 -7.69
C ILE A 235 -9.81 -16.62 -8.47
N ASP A 236 -9.54 -15.34 -8.26
CA ASP A 236 -10.21 -14.24 -8.98
C ASP A 236 -10.01 -14.38 -10.50
N ARG A 237 -8.80 -14.76 -10.94
CA ARG A 237 -8.49 -15.06 -12.36
C ARG A 237 -9.16 -16.32 -12.91
N GLN A 238 -9.47 -17.30 -12.06
CA GLN A 238 -10.21 -18.51 -12.47
C GLN A 238 -11.71 -18.25 -12.66
N GLY A 239 -12.22 -17.10 -12.19
CA GLY A 239 -13.63 -16.75 -12.24
C GLY A 239 -14.42 -17.28 -11.05
N LEU A 240 -15.58 -16.66 -10.81
CA LEU A 240 -16.40 -16.82 -9.61
C LEU A 240 -17.74 -17.52 -9.89
N ASP A 241 -17.83 -18.27 -10.99
CA ASP A 241 -19.05 -18.96 -11.40
C ASP A 241 -19.41 -20.14 -10.48
N SER A 242 -18.40 -20.78 -9.88
CA SER A 242 -18.63 -21.84 -8.89
C SER A 242 -18.75 -21.28 -7.47
N ALA A 243 -19.65 -21.87 -6.68
CA ALA A 243 -19.78 -21.57 -5.24
C ALA A 243 -18.47 -21.85 -4.48
N ARG A 244 -17.70 -22.87 -4.90
CA ARG A 244 -16.36 -23.15 -4.35
C ARG A 244 -15.40 -21.98 -4.56
N ASN A 245 -15.33 -21.41 -5.76
CA ASN A 245 -14.44 -20.27 -6.02
C ASN A 245 -14.91 -19.02 -5.27
N ARG A 246 -16.22 -18.78 -5.15
CA ARG A 246 -16.75 -17.68 -4.32
C ARG A 246 -16.40 -17.85 -2.84
N ARG A 247 -16.46 -19.07 -2.32
CA ARG A 247 -16.03 -19.38 -0.95
C ARG A 247 -14.53 -19.22 -0.78
N LEU A 248 -13.71 -19.70 -1.72
CA LEU A 248 -12.25 -19.57 -1.70
C LEU A 248 -11.79 -18.12 -1.79
N VAL A 249 -12.35 -17.33 -2.72
CA VAL A 249 -11.99 -15.91 -2.88
C VAL A 249 -12.36 -15.14 -1.61
N TYR A 250 -13.50 -15.44 -0.98
CA TYR A 250 -13.85 -14.85 0.30
C TYR A 250 -12.88 -15.28 1.42
N CYS A 251 -12.53 -16.56 1.49
CA CYS A 251 -11.62 -17.08 2.52
C CYS A 251 -10.26 -16.36 2.49
N TRP A 252 -9.64 -16.29 1.30
CA TRP A 252 -8.37 -15.61 1.13
C TRP A 252 -8.49 -14.09 1.24
N GLY A 253 -9.59 -13.51 0.74
CA GLY A 253 -9.91 -12.10 0.94
C GLY A 253 -10.06 -11.74 2.42
N TYR A 254 -10.62 -12.63 3.24
CA TYR A 254 -10.72 -12.43 4.69
C TYR A 254 -9.36 -12.43 5.38
N GLN A 255 -8.45 -13.34 5.00
CA GLN A 255 -7.07 -13.31 5.51
C GLN A 255 -6.33 -12.04 5.08
N MET A 256 -6.51 -11.59 3.84
CA MET A 256 -5.93 -10.33 3.36
C MET A 256 -6.50 -9.09 4.07
N ALA A 257 -7.81 -9.06 4.31
CA ALA A 257 -8.48 -7.94 4.95
C ALA A 257 -7.99 -7.70 6.37
N GLN A 258 -7.38 -8.68 7.03
CA GLN A 258 -6.70 -8.48 8.33
C GLN A 258 -5.44 -7.61 8.22
N TYR A 259 -4.96 -7.37 7.00
CA TYR A 259 -3.71 -6.68 6.68
C TYR A 259 -3.94 -5.42 5.83
N GLU A 260 -4.72 -5.55 4.76
CA GLU A 260 -5.11 -4.46 3.86
C GLU A 260 -6.41 -3.80 4.29
N SER A 261 -6.64 -2.56 3.85
CA SER A 261 -7.91 -1.85 4.07
C SER A 261 -9.04 -2.32 3.14
N SER A 262 -8.89 -3.47 2.49
CA SER A 262 -9.85 -4.01 1.54
C SER A 262 -10.91 -4.86 2.26
N ASP A 263 -12.15 -4.79 1.75
CA ASP A 263 -13.22 -5.68 2.22
C ASP A 263 -12.99 -7.10 1.68
N ALA A 264 -13.15 -8.09 2.56
CA ALA A 264 -12.99 -9.52 2.21
C ALA A 264 -13.88 -9.97 1.04
N ASP A 265 -15.02 -9.29 0.82
CA ASP A 265 -16.01 -9.61 -0.21
C ASP A 265 -15.99 -8.67 -1.41
N LEU A 266 -14.91 -7.88 -1.61
CA LEU A 266 -14.81 -6.94 -2.73
C LEU A 266 -15.06 -7.63 -4.08
N SER A 267 -14.39 -8.75 -4.38
CA SER A 267 -14.61 -9.50 -5.63
C SER A 267 -16.04 -9.99 -5.79
N LEU A 268 -16.68 -10.40 -4.69
CA LEU A 268 -18.07 -10.88 -4.73
C LEU A 268 -19.06 -9.75 -5.05
N ARG A 269 -18.81 -8.53 -4.56
CA ARG A 269 -19.63 -7.36 -4.94
C ARG A 269 -19.49 -7.03 -6.42
N VAL A 270 -18.26 -7.05 -6.93
CA VAL A 270 -18.00 -6.79 -8.37
C VAL A 270 -18.68 -7.85 -9.22
N TYR A 271 -18.51 -9.12 -8.90
CA TYR A 271 -19.14 -10.24 -9.60
C TYR A 271 -20.67 -10.15 -9.59
N ARG A 272 -21.27 -9.90 -8.43
CA ARG A 272 -22.73 -9.69 -8.29
C ARG A 272 -23.24 -8.55 -9.17
N ASN A 273 -22.50 -7.47 -9.33
CA ASN A 273 -22.91 -6.34 -10.17
C ASN A 273 -22.84 -6.65 -11.67
N GLN A 274 -22.05 -7.64 -12.08
CA GLN A 274 -21.93 -8.10 -13.46
C GLN A 274 -22.93 -9.22 -13.79
N ALA A 275 -23.45 -9.92 -12.78
CA ALA A 275 -24.39 -11.01 -12.95
C ALA A 275 -25.79 -10.55 -13.43
N PRO A 276 -26.52 -11.40 -14.17
CA PRO A 276 -27.92 -11.15 -14.52
C PRO A 276 -28.79 -10.81 -13.31
N ARG A 277 -29.78 -9.93 -13.48
CA ARG A 277 -30.59 -9.40 -12.36
C ARG A 277 -31.27 -10.51 -11.56
N GLU A 278 -31.70 -11.57 -12.23
CA GLU A 278 -32.35 -12.74 -11.65
C GLU A 278 -31.43 -13.55 -10.71
N GLN A 279 -30.11 -13.42 -10.83
CA GLN A 279 -29.13 -14.11 -9.98
C GLN A 279 -28.65 -13.25 -8.79
N GLN A 280 -28.83 -11.92 -8.86
CA GLN A 280 -28.24 -10.99 -7.89
C GLN A 280 -28.73 -11.23 -6.45
N ALA A 281 -30.01 -11.56 -6.27
CA ALA A 281 -30.58 -11.82 -4.95
C ALA A 281 -29.96 -13.06 -4.28
N ALA A 282 -29.75 -14.13 -5.04
CA ALA A 282 -29.10 -15.35 -4.53
C ALA A 282 -27.63 -15.08 -4.18
N LEU A 283 -26.91 -14.33 -5.01
CA LEU A 283 -25.52 -13.93 -4.74
C LEU A 283 -25.39 -13.00 -3.53
N ASP A 284 -26.36 -12.11 -3.29
CA ASP A 284 -26.38 -11.28 -2.08
C ASP A 284 -26.62 -12.12 -0.81
N ASP A 285 -27.52 -13.11 -0.87
CA ASP A 285 -27.73 -14.03 0.27
C ASP A 285 -26.47 -14.85 0.56
N GLU A 286 -25.85 -15.46 -0.46
CA GLU A 286 -24.58 -16.18 -0.32
C GLU A 286 -23.49 -15.28 0.28
N ARG A 287 -23.34 -14.04 -0.20
CA ARG A 287 -22.38 -13.08 0.36
C ARG A 287 -22.68 -12.76 1.82
N ASN A 288 -23.94 -12.61 2.20
CA ASN A 288 -24.34 -12.38 3.59
C ASN A 288 -24.06 -13.61 4.48
N GLN A 289 -24.21 -14.83 3.96
CA GLN A 289 -23.78 -16.05 4.65
C GLN A 289 -22.27 -16.07 4.85
N LEU A 290 -21.49 -15.78 3.81
CA LEU A 290 -20.03 -15.70 3.88
C LEU A 290 -19.56 -14.64 4.88
N ARG A 291 -20.20 -13.46 4.94
CA ARG A 291 -19.90 -12.41 5.93
C ARG A 291 -20.04 -12.85 7.40
N ARG A 292 -20.87 -13.87 7.66
CA ARG A 292 -21.02 -14.44 9.02
C ARG A 292 -19.96 -15.50 9.32
N TRP A 293 -19.33 -16.05 8.28
CA TRP A 293 -18.23 -16.99 8.41
C TRP A 293 -16.91 -16.22 8.56
N HIS A 294 -16.20 -16.47 9.65
CA HIS A 294 -14.91 -15.86 9.96
C HIS A 294 -13.82 -16.93 9.84
N PRO A 295 -13.38 -17.26 8.62
CA PRO A 295 -12.55 -18.43 8.40
C PRO A 295 -11.23 -18.36 9.13
N ALA A 296 -10.85 -19.47 9.77
CA ALA A 296 -9.48 -19.64 10.25
C ALA A 296 -8.52 -19.90 9.08
N LEU A 297 -7.23 -19.60 9.27
CA LEU A 297 -6.21 -19.84 8.25
C LEU A 297 -6.19 -21.31 7.78
N ASP A 298 -6.22 -22.26 8.72
CA ASP A 298 -6.19 -23.68 8.40
C ASP A 298 -7.45 -24.14 7.65
N GLU A 299 -8.61 -23.51 7.87
CA GLU A 299 -9.82 -23.77 7.07
C GLU A 299 -9.63 -23.33 5.62
N CYS A 300 -9.01 -22.16 5.39
CA CYS A 300 -8.70 -21.70 4.02
C CYS A 300 -7.69 -22.63 3.33
N ILE A 301 -6.68 -23.12 4.05
CA ILE A 301 -5.69 -24.06 3.52
C ILE A 301 -6.37 -25.39 3.16
N ALA A 302 -7.21 -25.93 4.05
CA ALA A 302 -7.95 -27.16 3.79
C ALA A 302 -8.87 -27.03 2.57
N LEU A 303 -9.64 -25.93 2.50
CA LEU A 303 -10.53 -25.66 1.36
C LEU A 303 -9.75 -25.52 0.04
N ASN A 304 -8.56 -24.94 0.05
CA ASN A 304 -7.71 -24.80 -1.13
C ASN A 304 -7.20 -26.15 -1.64
N ASN A 305 -6.97 -27.11 -0.74
CA ASN A 305 -6.43 -28.43 -1.08
C ASN A 305 -7.52 -29.47 -1.42
N ALA A 306 -8.76 -29.23 -1.00
CA ALA A 306 -9.89 -30.10 -1.32
C ALA A 306 -10.11 -30.20 -2.84
N THR A 307 -10.34 -31.41 -3.34
CA THR A 307 -10.56 -31.67 -4.78
C THR A 307 -11.94 -31.12 -5.18
N PRO A 308 -12.15 -30.62 -6.43
CA PRO A 308 -13.47 -30.17 -6.86
C PRO A 308 -14.42 -31.37 -6.93
N GLY A 309 -15.30 -31.56 -5.94
CA GLY A 309 -16.29 -32.66 -5.93
C GLY A 309 -16.64 -33.24 -4.56
N GLU A 310 -15.89 -32.91 -3.50
CA GLU A 310 -16.25 -33.13 -2.09
C GLU A 310 -16.91 -31.89 -1.49
#